data_AF-A0A521EB26-F1
#
_entry.id   AF-A0A521EB26-F1
#
_cell.length_a   1.000
_cell.length_b   1.000
_cell.length_c   1.000
_cell.angle_alpha   90.00
_cell.angle_beta   90.00
_cell.angle_gamma   90.00
#
_symmetry.space_group_name_H-M   'P 1'
#
loop_
_entity.id
_entity.type
_entity.pdbx_description
1 polymer ?
#
loop_
_entity_poly.entity_id
_entity_poly.type
_entity_poly.pdbx_seq_one_letter_code
_entity_poly.pdbx_strand_id
1 'polypeptide(L)'
;MTALEDAATSVVRCRSGRPGPSASVVLHPDRLEVHLPCGEAAPASLLAAGGLVLDLGAALARAGWRSVVERPVESGGPLAVLRPVPGLPDLFLAALPPALPDEGADDRTLDVSADDVRQLAVTAAGDGIQTTCTAGRPTSLVLSADKDDPHAWVRIGEALQRLTRTAAGRGTTVHPSLPREGRPPIRLPVRLCRRVCH
;
A
#
# COMPACT_ATOMS: atom_id res chain seq x y z
N MET A 1 -14.92 -4.04 23.07
CA MET A 1 -14.51 -3.49 21.76
C MET A 1 -13.49 -4.42 21.18
N THR A 2 -13.76 -4.90 19.97
CA THR A 2 -12.97 -5.96 19.33
C THR A 2 -11.80 -5.37 18.56
N ALA A 3 -10.69 -6.11 18.39
CA ALA A 3 -9.51 -5.64 17.66
C ALA A 3 -9.82 -5.20 16.21
N LEU A 4 -10.89 -5.75 15.61
CA LEU A 4 -11.39 -5.35 14.29
C LEU A 4 -12.00 -3.94 14.28
N GLU A 5 -12.78 -3.58 15.30
CA GLU A 5 -13.34 -2.24 15.47
C GLU A 5 -12.25 -1.20 15.66
N ASP A 6 -11.24 -1.51 16.48
CA ASP A 6 -10.11 -0.62 16.74
C ASP A 6 -9.26 -0.42 15.47
N ALA A 7 -9.01 -1.51 14.71
CA ALA A 7 -8.30 -1.44 13.44
C ALA A 7 -9.06 -0.61 12.40
N ALA A 8 -10.36 -0.85 12.22
CA ALA A 8 -11.20 -0.07 11.30
C ALA A 8 -11.23 1.41 11.69
N THR A 9 -11.45 1.71 12.98
CA THR A 9 -11.50 3.08 13.50
C THR A 9 -10.18 3.81 13.29
N SER A 10 -9.05 3.15 13.57
CA SER A 10 -7.71 3.71 13.37
C SER A 10 -7.50 4.14 11.91
N VAL A 11 -7.85 3.28 10.96
CA VAL A 11 -7.64 3.54 9.54
C VAL A 11 -8.58 4.60 9.00
N VAL A 12 -9.86 4.59 9.40
CA VAL A 12 -10.83 5.64 9.02
C VAL A 12 -10.34 7.02 9.47
N ARG A 13 -9.84 7.14 10.71
CA ARG A 13 -9.29 8.40 11.23
C ARG A 13 -8.05 8.86 10.46
N CYS A 14 -7.16 7.96 10.08
CA CYS A 14 -5.97 8.32 9.27
C CYS A 14 -6.33 8.82 7.86
N ARG A 15 -7.52 8.49 7.34
CA ARG A 15 -7.92 8.81 5.97
C ARG A 15 -8.93 9.94 5.84
N SER A 16 -9.56 10.39 6.93
CA SER A 16 -10.66 11.38 6.93
C SER A 16 -10.31 12.80 6.44
N GLY A 17 -9.11 13.02 5.88
CA GLY A 17 -8.68 14.28 5.30
C GLY A 17 -8.05 14.16 3.90
N ARG A 18 -8.11 12.99 3.26
CA ARG A 18 -7.47 12.78 1.94
C ARG A 18 -8.52 12.77 0.83
N PRO A 19 -8.48 13.73 -0.12
CA PRO A 19 -9.23 13.58 -1.36
C PRO A 19 -8.65 12.40 -2.15
N GLY A 20 -9.48 11.43 -2.50
CA GLY A 20 -9.03 10.26 -3.26
C GLY A 20 -10.14 9.22 -3.45
N PRO A 21 -9.95 8.24 -4.34
CA PRO A 21 -10.93 7.21 -4.59
C PRO A 21 -11.29 6.44 -3.31
N SER A 22 -12.59 6.27 -3.10
CA SER A 22 -13.18 5.91 -1.82
C SER A 22 -13.39 4.39 -1.73
N ALA A 23 -12.30 3.64 -1.55
CA ALA A 23 -12.44 2.27 -1.05
C ALA A 23 -13.11 2.30 0.33
N SER A 24 -14.10 1.43 0.55
CA SER A 24 -14.84 1.35 1.81
C SER A 24 -14.44 0.10 2.59
N VAL A 25 -14.62 0.15 3.92
CA VAL A 25 -14.41 -0.99 4.82
C VAL A 25 -15.76 -1.39 5.39
N VAL A 26 -16.13 -2.66 5.22
CA VAL A 26 -17.29 -3.25 5.87
C VAL A 26 -16.80 -4.10 7.04
N LEU A 27 -17.26 -3.76 8.24
CA LEU A 27 -16.94 -4.48 9.47
C LEU A 27 -17.94 -5.62 9.67
N HIS A 28 -17.43 -6.82 9.87
CA HIS A 28 -18.18 -8.00 10.31
C HIS A 28 -17.66 -8.47 11.67
N PRO A 29 -18.38 -9.35 12.40
CA PRO A 29 -17.93 -9.85 13.70
C PRO A 29 -16.58 -10.59 13.66
N ASP A 30 -16.24 -11.21 12.53
CA ASP A 30 -15.09 -12.10 12.36
C ASP A 30 -14.07 -11.63 11.31
N ARG A 31 -14.33 -10.52 10.60
CA ARG A 31 -13.51 -10.06 9.48
C ARG A 31 -13.75 -8.59 9.12
N LEU A 32 -12.85 -8.06 8.31
CA LEU A 32 -12.98 -6.78 7.63
C LEU A 32 -12.98 -7.03 6.12
N GLU A 33 -13.91 -6.42 5.40
CA GLU A 33 -13.96 -6.50 3.95
C GLU A 33 -13.63 -5.14 3.34
N VAL A 34 -12.79 -5.13 2.31
CA VAL A 34 -12.46 -3.93 1.54
C VAL A 34 -13.20 -3.98 0.21
N HIS A 35 -13.99 -2.94 -0.05
CA HIS A 35 -14.84 -2.83 -1.23
C HIS A 35 -14.47 -1.60 -2.05
N LEU A 36 -14.75 -1.64 -3.35
CA LEU A 36 -14.80 -0.45 -4.19
C LEU A 36 -16.26 -0.12 -4.53
N PRO A 37 -16.59 1.16 -4.76
CA PRO A 37 -17.87 1.53 -5.33
C PRO A 37 -18.09 0.82 -6.66
N CYS A 38 -19.34 0.42 -6.93
CA CYS A 38 -19.70 -0.25 -8.18
C CYS A 38 -19.27 0.59 -9.39
N GLY A 39 -18.56 -0.03 -10.34
CA GLY A 39 -18.05 0.64 -11.54
C GLY A 39 -16.70 1.35 -11.38
N GLU A 40 -16.12 1.42 -10.18
CA GLU A 40 -14.84 2.13 -9.93
C GLU A 40 -13.62 1.21 -9.89
N ALA A 41 -13.45 0.31 -10.86
CA ALA A 41 -12.25 -0.53 -10.96
C ALA A 41 -11.04 0.18 -11.61
N ALA A 42 -10.94 1.51 -11.47
CA ALA A 42 -9.82 2.27 -12.01
C ALA A 42 -8.51 1.90 -11.28
N PRO A 43 -7.35 1.89 -11.96
CA PRO A 43 -6.07 1.56 -11.33
C PRO A 43 -5.78 2.35 -10.05
N ALA A 44 -6.08 3.65 -10.04
CA ALA A 44 -5.90 4.49 -8.85
C ALA A 44 -6.76 4.03 -7.66
N SER A 45 -8.01 3.62 -7.90
CA SER A 45 -8.92 3.10 -6.87
C SER A 45 -8.43 1.77 -6.32
N LEU A 46 -7.95 0.87 -7.19
CA LEU A 46 -7.39 -0.42 -6.79
C LEU A 46 -6.09 -0.26 -5.99
N LEU A 47 -5.21 0.67 -6.36
CA LEU A 47 -4.02 1.02 -5.58
C LEU A 47 -4.40 1.58 -4.19
N ALA A 48 -5.41 2.46 -4.13
CA ALA A 48 -5.89 3.03 -2.88
C ALA A 48 -6.54 1.98 -1.96
N ALA A 49 -7.22 0.98 -2.55
CA ALA A 49 -7.74 -0.19 -1.85
C ALA A 49 -6.60 -1.08 -1.33
N GLY A 50 -5.55 -1.30 -2.12
CA GLY A 50 -4.33 -1.99 -1.65
C GLY A 50 -3.69 -1.30 -0.45
N GLY A 51 -3.53 0.02 -0.51
CA GLY A 51 -3.05 0.79 0.64
C GLY A 51 -3.96 0.63 1.88
N LEU A 52 -5.28 0.55 1.68
CA LEU A 52 -6.25 0.30 2.75
C LEU A 52 -6.05 -1.09 3.39
N VAL A 53 -5.85 -2.12 2.58
CA VAL A 53 -5.57 -3.50 3.05
C VAL A 53 -4.31 -3.53 3.92
N LEU A 54 -3.21 -2.92 3.46
CA LEU A 54 -1.98 -2.84 4.26
C LEU A 54 -2.19 -2.11 5.58
N ASP A 55 -2.92 -0.99 5.56
CA ASP A 55 -3.18 -0.16 6.73
C ASP A 55 -3.99 -0.92 7.80
N LEU A 56 -5.01 -1.68 7.38
CA LEU A 56 -5.78 -2.54 8.28
C LEU A 56 -4.93 -3.69 8.84
N GLY A 57 -4.11 -4.33 7.99
CA GLY A 57 -3.17 -5.37 8.42
C GLY A 57 -2.16 -4.87 9.47
N ALA A 58 -1.58 -3.68 9.25
CA ALA A 58 -0.69 -3.05 10.21
C ALA A 58 -1.39 -2.67 11.52
N ALA A 59 -2.63 -2.20 11.46
CA ALA A 59 -3.41 -1.89 12.66
C ALA A 59 -3.69 -3.16 13.50
N LEU A 60 -4.07 -4.26 12.86
CA LEU A 60 -4.25 -5.56 13.53
C LEU A 60 -2.92 -6.08 14.13
N ALA A 61 -1.82 -5.98 13.39
CA ALA A 61 -0.50 -6.39 13.88
C ALA A 61 -0.06 -5.61 15.12
N ARG A 62 -0.28 -4.29 15.16
CA ARG A 62 -0.01 -3.46 16.35
C ARG A 62 -0.92 -3.78 17.53
N ALA A 63 -2.15 -4.22 17.27
CA ALA A 63 -3.06 -4.74 18.29
C ALA A 63 -2.69 -6.16 18.76
N GLY A 64 -1.57 -6.73 18.29
CA GLY A 64 -1.08 -8.04 18.69
C GLY A 64 -1.67 -9.21 17.90
N TRP A 65 -2.39 -8.96 16.81
CA TRP A 65 -3.05 -9.98 16.02
C TRP A 65 -2.29 -10.32 14.74
N ARG A 66 -2.14 -11.60 14.46
CA ARG A 66 -1.87 -12.07 13.10
C ARG A 66 -3.13 -11.90 12.25
N SER A 67 -2.97 -11.55 10.98
CA SER A 67 -4.08 -11.50 10.03
C SER A 67 -3.80 -12.35 8.79
N VAL A 68 -4.87 -12.87 8.19
CA VAL A 68 -4.87 -13.50 6.87
C VAL A 68 -5.65 -12.60 5.92
N VAL A 69 -5.12 -12.39 4.72
CA VAL A 69 -5.78 -11.62 3.66
C VAL A 69 -6.20 -12.57 2.54
N GLU A 70 -7.50 -12.78 2.41
CA GLU A 70 -8.12 -13.53 1.31
C GLU A 70 -8.53 -12.56 0.20
N ARG A 71 -8.44 -12.99 -1.06
CA ARG A 71 -8.82 -12.18 -2.24
C ARG A 71 -9.81 -12.97 -3.10
N PRO A 72 -11.12 -12.86 -2.82
CA PRO A 72 -12.16 -13.64 -3.49
C PRO A 72 -12.22 -13.34 -4.99
N VAL A 73 -12.40 -14.35 -5.82
CA VAL A 73 -12.41 -14.21 -7.30
C VAL A 73 -13.74 -13.70 -7.86
N GLU A 74 -14.72 -13.44 -6.99
CA GLU A 74 -16.09 -13.10 -7.37
C GLU A 74 -16.19 -11.66 -7.88
N SER A 75 -16.73 -11.49 -9.09
CA SER A 75 -17.01 -10.17 -9.66
C SER A 75 -18.05 -9.44 -8.81
N GLY A 76 -17.72 -8.23 -8.36
CA GLY A 76 -18.61 -7.42 -7.52
C GLY A 76 -18.59 -7.77 -6.03
N GLY A 77 -17.79 -8.75 -5.62
CA GLY A 77 -17.50 -9.04 -4.22
C GLY A 77 -16.44 -8.11 -3.62
N PRO A 78 -16.04 -8.36 -2.36
CA PRO A 78 -14.95 -7.62 -1.74
C PRO A 78 -13.63 -7.89 -2.47
N LEU A 79 -12.79 -6.87 -2.59
CA LEU A 79 -11.44 -6.99 -3.16
C LEU A 79 -10.48 -7.73 -2.23
N ALA A 80 -10.71 -7.60 -0.93
CA ALA A 80 -9.91 -8.26 0.10
C ALA A 80 -10.75 -8.49 1.34
N VAL A 81 -10.49 -9.62 2.00
CA VAL A 81 -11.10 -9.99 3.27
C VAL A 81 -9.97 -10.24 4.26
N LEU A 82 -9.92 -9.43 5.33
CA LEU A 82 -8.93 -9.56 6.38
C LEU A 82 -9.56 -10.25 7.60
N ARG A 83 -8.95 -11.35 8.02
CA ARG A 83 -9.38 -12.13 9.20
C ARG A 83 -8.28 -12.13 10.24
N PRO A 84 -8.52 -11.70 11.49
CA PRO A 84 -7.59 -11.91 12.58
C PRO A 84 -7.56 -13.41 12.90
N VAL A 85 -6.37 -13.98 13.06
CA VAL A 85 -6.19 -15.41 13.38
C VAL A 85 -5.26 -15.54 14.59
N PRO A 86 -5.38 -16.62 15.39
CA PRO A 86 -4.42 -16.89 16.45
C PRO A 86 -2.98 -17.02 15.90
N GLY A 87 -2.02 -16.45 16.61
CA GLY A 87 -0.59 -16.57 16.28
C GLY A 87 0.18 -15.27 16.52
N LEU A 88 1.49 -15.32 16.29
CA LEU A 88 2.34 -14.14 16.40
C LEU A 88 1.99 -13.13 15.30
N PRO A 89 1.82 -11.83 15.64
CA PRO A 89 1.59 -10.79 14.65
C PRO A 89 2.80 -10.66 13.73
N ASP A 90 2.56 -10.14 12.53
CA ASP A 90 3.64 -9.76 11.63
C ASP A 90 4.37 -8.53 12.19
N LEU A 91 5.59 -8.75 12.71
CA LEU A 91 6.39 -7.71 13.34
C LEU A 91 6.81 -6.61 12.36
N PHE A 92 6.96 -6.92 11.07
CA PHE A 92 7.26 -5.90 10.07
C PHE A 92 6.06 -4.99 9.86
N LEU A 93 4.85 -5.55 9.76
CA LEU A 93 3.62 -4.76 9.66
C LEU A 93 3.37 -3.93 10.93
N ALA A 94 3.62 -4.50 12.11
CA ALA A 94 3.48 -3.77 13.37
C ALA A 94 4.45 -2.58 13.47
N ALA A 95 5.68 -2.76 12.97
CA ALA A 95 6.74 -1.75 12.96
C ALA A 95 6.57 -0.68 11.86
N LEU A 96 5.63 -0.85 10.92
CA LEU A 96 5.41 0.17 9.89
C LEU A 96 5.02 1.50 10.53
N PRO A 97 5.67 2.63 10.15
CA PRO A 97 5.25 3.96 10.58
C PRO A 97 3.76 4.20 10.28
N PRO A 98 3.08 5.06 11.05
CA PRO A 98 1.74 5.50 10.71
C PRO A 98 1.73 6.16 9.32
N ALA A 99 0.60 6.10 8.62
CA ALA A 99 0.47 6.81 7.34
C ALA A 99 0.66 8.31 7.59
N LEU A 100 1.74 8.88 7.04
CA LEU A 100 1.94 10.32 7.07
C LEU A 100 0.89 11.00 6.20
N PRO A 101 0.34 12.16 6.62
CA PRO A 101 -0.50 12.96 5.75
C PRO A 101 0.23 13.25 4.44
N ASP A 102 -0.54 13.45 3.36
CA ASP A 102 0.02 13.82 2.07
C ASP A 102 0.53 15.27 2.16
N GLU A 103 1.74 15.43 2.69
CA GLU A 103 2.46 16.69 2.68
C GLU A 103 2.97 16.86 1.27
N GLY A 104 2.36 17.79 0.53
CA GLY A 104 2.64 18.03 -0.88
C GLY A 104 4.13 17.92 -1.20
N ALA A 105 4.42 17.19 -2.29
CA ALA A 105 5.78 16.93 -2.74
C ALA A 105 6.56 18.24 -2.90
N ASP A 106 7.62 18.44 -2.09
CA ASP A 106 8.65 19.41 -2.45
C ASP A 106 9.41 18.82 -3.66
N ASP A 107 9.42 19.56 -4.77
CA ASP A 107 10.05 19.14 -6.03
C ASP A 107 11.58 19.20 -5.94
N ARG A 108 12.13 19.76 -4.85
CA ARG A 108 13.56 19.79 -4.55
C ARG A 108 14.06 18.39 -4.21
N THR A 109 14.74 17.79 -5.17
CA THR A 109 15.14 16.39 -5.14
C THR A 109 16.62 16.24 -4.81
N LEU A 110 16.93 15.52 -3.73
CA LEU A 110 18.25 14.92 -3.54
C LEU A 110 18.20 13.45 -3.99
N ASP A 111 19.26 13.02 -4.67
CA ASP A 111 19.42 11.63 -5.12
C ASP A 111 19.42 10.69 -3.90
N VAL A 112 18.60 9.64 -3.97
CA VAL A 112 18.60 8.53 -3.01
C VAL A 112 19.74 7.57 -3.39
N SER A 113 20.51 7.10 -2.39
CA SER A 113 21.63 6.18 -2.64
C SER A 113 21.14 4.86 -3.25
N ALA A 114 21.97 4.22 -4.08
CA ALA A 114 21.60 2.94 -4.68
C ALA A 114 21.32 1.85 -3.62
N ASP A 115 22.01 1.87 -2.49
CA ASP A 115 21.76 0.95 -1.37
C ASP A 115 20.42 1.21 -0.69
N ASP A 116 20.06 2.47 -0.46
CA ASP A 116 18.75 2.84 0.06
C ASP A 116 17.64 2.36 -0.88
N VAL A 117 17.79 2.57 -2.19
CA VAL A 117 16.82 2.10 -3.18
C VAL A 117 16.70 0.57 -3.18
N ARG A 118 17.82 -0.16 -3.11
CA ARG A 118 17.82 -1.62 -3.02
C ARG A 118 17.08 -2.12 -1.77
N GLN A 119 17.33 -1.52 -0.61
CA GLN A 119 16.64 -1.89 0.63
C GLN A 119 15.15 -1.57 0.59
N LEU A 120 14.77 -0.43 0.00
CA LEU A 120 13.38 -0.06 -0.21
C LEU A 120 12.68 -1.01 -1.20
N ALA A 121 13.37 -1.43 -2.26
CA ALA A 121 12.88 -2.42 -3.22
C ALA A 121 12.58 -3.76 -2.54
N VAL A 122 13.51 -4.27 -1.71
CA VAL A 122 13.31 -5.51 -0.94
C VAL A 122 12.11 -5.39 0.01
N THR A 123 11.95 -4.25 0.67
CA THR A 123 10.79 -4.03 1.55
C THR A 123 9.47 -4.03 0.77
N ALA A 124 9.45 -3.38 -0.40
CA ALA A 124 8.28 -3.29 -1.26
C ALA A 124 7.92 -4.63 -1.91
N ALA A 125 8.92 -5.46 -2.22
CA ALA A 125 8.72 -6.81 -2.70
C ALA A 125 7.85 -7.59 -1.70
N GLY A 126 6.82 -8.24 -2.23
CA GLY A 126 5.82 -8.96 -1.47
C GLY A 126 5.22 -10.06 -2.34
N ASP A 127 4.16 -10.69 -1.87
CA ASP A 127 3.56 -11.83 -2.54
C ASP A 127 3.15 -11.51 -4.01
N GLY A 128 3.91 -12.04 -4.96
CA GLY A 128 3.74 -11.82 -6.40
C GLY A 128 4.02 -10.40 -6.90
N ILE A 129 4.75 -9.58 -6.12
CA ILE A 129 5.24 -8.26 -6.55
C ILE A 129 6.73 -8.32 -6.82
N GLN A 130 7.11 -8.00 -8.05
CA GLN A 130 8.49 -7.82 -8.48
C GLN A 130 8.86 -6.35 -8.42
N THR A 131 10.13 -6.09 -8.09
CA THR A 131 10.68 -4.74 -8.05
C THR A 131 11.91 -4.66 -8.95
N THR A 132 11.92 -3.75 -9.91
CA THR A 132 13.10 -3.50 -10.75
C THR A 132 13.62 -2.10 -10.47
N CYS A 133 14.91 -1.97 -10.19
CA CYS A 133 15.58 -0.69 -10.05
C CYS A 133 16.16 -0.29 -11.40
N THR A 134 15.90 0.94 -11.85
CA THR A 134 16.60 1.49 -13.02
C THR A 134 17.67 2.47 -12.54
N ALA A 135 18.91 2.21 -12.96
CA ALA A 135 20.00 3.15 -12.75
C ALA A 135 19.77 4.36 -13.66
N GLY A 136 19.41 5.49 -13.07
CA GLY A 136 19.15 6.76 -13.76
C GLY A 136 19.12 7.90 -12.74
N ARG A 137 19.20 9.14 -13.20
CA ARG A 137 18.96 10.33 -12.37
C ARG A 137 17.67 11.01 -12.85
N PRO A 138 16.59 11.02 -12.05
CA PRO A 138 16.47 10.45 -10.70
C PRO A 138 16.37 8.91 -10.69
N THR A 139 16.81 8.27 -9.61
CA THR A 139 16.68 6.82 -9.43
C THR A 139 15.20 6.45 -9.35
N SER A 140 14.78 5.45 -10.14
CA SER A 140 13.39 5.00 -10.14
C SER A 140 13.26 3.50 -9.88
N LEU A 141 12.19 3.16 -9.17
CA LEU A 141 11.77 1.80 -8.88
C LEU A 141 10.53 1.49 -9.73
N VAL A 142 10.43 0.27 -10.26
CA VAL A 142 9.20 -0.20 -10.91
C VAL A 142 8.62 -1.31 -10.06
N LEU A 143 7.38 -1.13 -9.60
CA LEU A 143 6.58 -2.20 -9.00
C LEU A 143 5.81 -2.90 -10.12
N SER A 144 5.91 -4.22 -10.20
CA SER A 144 5.19 -4.99 -11.22
C SER A 144 4.59 -6.28 -10.69
N ALA A 145 3.53 -6.73 -11.35
CA ALA A 145 2.89 -8.00 -11.12
C ALA A 145 2.79 -8.77 -12.44
N ASP A 146 2.83 -10.09 -12.38
CA ASP A 146 2.81 -10.97 -13.56
C ASP A 146 1.45 -10.99 -14.27
N LYS A 147 0.39 -10.62 -13.55
CA LYS A 147 -0.99 -10.58 -14.06
C LYS A 147 -1.50 -9.15 -14.08
N ASP A 148 -2.37 -8.87 -15.04
CA ASP A 148 -3.12 -7.61 -15.12
C ASP A 148 -4.58 -7.86 -14.75
N ASP A 149 -4.81 -8.03 -13.45
CA ASP A 149 -6.12 -8.25 -12.85
C ASP A 149 -6.32 -7.30 -11.65
N PRO A 150 -7.57 -7.08 -11.19
CA PRO A 150 -7.84 -6.19 -10.07
C PRO A 150 -7.03 -6.51 -8.80
N HIS A 151 -6.79 -7.79 -8.51
CA HIS A 151 -6.02 -8.19 -7.32
C HIS A 151 -4.53 -7.92 -7.48
N ALA A 152 -3.99 -7.98 -8.69
CA ALA A 152 -2.63 -7.55 -8.97
C ALA A 152 -2.44 -6.05 -8.67
N TRP A 153 -3.38 -5.20 -9.07
CA TRP A 153 -3.37 -3.78 -8.72
C TRP A 153 -3.50 -3.53 -7.21
N VAL A 154 -4.36 -4.27 -6.50
CA VAL A 154 -4.46 -4.21 -5.04
C VAL A 154 -3.12 -4.57 -4.39
N ARG A 155 -2.46 -5.64 -4.84
CA ARG A 155 -1.13 -6.03 -4.32
C ARG A 155 -0.06 -4.97 -4.60
N ILE A 156 -0.08 -4.32 -5.77
CA ILE A 156 0.81 -3.19 -6.07
C ILE A 156 0.50 -2.02 -5.12
N GLY A 157 -0.76 -1.78 -4.79
CA GLY A 157 -1.16 -0.76 -3.81
C GLY A 157 -0.64 -1.03 -2.40
N GLU A 158 -0.69 -2.28 -1.95
CA GLU A 158 -0.08 -2.72 -0.68
C GLU A 158 1.43 -2.49 -0.69
N ALA A 159 2.11 -2.90 -1.76
CA ALA A 159 3.56 -2.72 -1.93
C ALA A 159 3.96 -1.24 -1.97
N LEU A 160 3.20 -0.42 -2.70
CA LEU A 160 3.39 1.03 -2.77
C LEU A 160 3.22 1.68 -1.39
N GLN A 161 2.18 1.31 -0.65
CA GLN A 161 1.95 1.86 0.69
C GLN A 161 3.07 1.47 1.67
N ARG A 162 3.57 0.23 1.58
CA ARG A 162 4.69 -0.23 2.39
C ARG A 162 5.97 0.52 2.05
N LEU A 163 6.23 0.71 0.76
CA LEU A 163 7.34 1.50 0.23
C LEU A 163 7.27 2.95 0.75
N THR A 164 6.11 3.61 0.59
CA THR A 164 5.88 4.98 1.05
C THR A 164 6.14 5.16 2.53
N ARG A 165 5.62 4.27 3.39
CA ARG A 165 5.83 4.36 4.84
C ARG A 165 7.28 4.09 5.24
N THR A 166 7.92 3.13 4.60
CA THR A 166 9.33 2.79 4.88
C THR A 166 10.27 3.91 4.42
N ALA A 167 10.04 4.46 3.23
CA ALA A 167 10.77 5.60 2.71
C ALA A 167 10.59 6.83 3.60
N ALA A 168 9.36 7.11 4.03
CA ALA A 168 9.05 8.20 4.94
C ALA A 168 9.81 8.10 6.26
N GLY A 169 9.90 6.91 6.86
CA GLY A 169 10.72 6.65 8.05
C GLY A 169 12.22 6.90 7.86
N ARG A 170 12.68 7.03 6.60
CA ARG A 170 14.07 7.35 6.20
C ARG A 170 14.20 8.76 5.62
N GLY A 171 13.20 9.62 5.78
CA GLY A 171 13.21 10.97 5.19
C GLY A 171 13.17 10.99 3.66
N THR A 172 12.62 9.94 3.04
CA THR A 172 12.48 9.80 1.58
C THR A 172 11.00 9.83 1.20
N THR A 173 10.64 10.55 0.13
CA THR A 173 9.29 10.57 -0.46
C THR A 173 9.22 9.67 -1.68
N VAL A 174 8.00 9.25 -1.99
CA VAL A 174 7.67 8.26 -3.02
C VAL A 174 6.63 8.87 -3.93
N HIS A 175 6.95 9.00 -5.23
CA HIS A 175 6.07 9.61 -6.23
C HIS A 175 5.69 8.55 -7.28
N PRO A 176 4.55 7.86 -7.10
CA PRO A 176 4.06 6.93 -8.10
C PRO A 176 3.64 7.69 -9.36
N SER A 177 4.01 7.16 -10.52
CA SER A 177 3.56 7.66 -11.82
C SER A 177 2.60 6.65 -12.41
N LEU A 178 1.29 6.94 -12.38
CA LEU A 178 0.30 6.05 -12.99
C LEU A 178 0.58 5.94 -14.49
N PRO A 179 0.66 4.71 -15.04
CA PRO A 179 0.83 4.54 -16.47
C PRO A 179 -0.36 5.18 -17.20
N ARG A 180 -0.06 5.91 -18.30
CA ARG A 180 -1.10 6.53 -19.13
C ARG A 180 -1.89 5.52 -19.96
N GLU A 181 -1.33 4.32 -20.21
CA GLU A 181 -1.94 3.28 -21.04
C GLU A 181 -1.67 1.87 -20.48
N GLY A 182 -2.73 1.09 -20.30
CA GLY A 182 -2.72 -0.25 -19.67
C GLY A 182 -2.37 -1.37 -20.65
N ARG A 183 -1.07 -1.56 -20.90
CA ARG A 183 -0.57 -2.80 -21.51
C ARG A 183 0.09 -3.67 -20.45
N PRO A 184 -0.29 -4.95 -20.31
CA PRO A 184 0.39 -5.87 -19.42
C PRO A 184 1.87 -6.05 -19.82
N PRO A 185 2.76 -6.34 -18.86
CA PRO A 185 2.51 -6.47 -17.42
C PRO A 185 2.25 -5.11 -16.75
N ILE A 186 1.49 -5.10 -15.65
CA ILE A 186 1.31 -3.88 -14.85
C ILE A 186 2.68 -3.43 -14.36
N ARG A 187 3.05 -2.20 -14.69
CA ARG A 187 4.25 -1.54 -14.20
C ARG A 187 3.84 -0.21 -13.61
N LEU A 188 4.16 -0.02 -12.34
CA LEU A 188 4.02 1.25 -11.66
C LEU A 188 5.41 1.82 -11.41
N PRO A 189 5.87 2.76 -12.26
CA PRO A 189 7.07 3.54 -11.99
C PRO A 189 6.88 4.38 -10.73
N VAL A 190 7.91 4.41 -9.91
CA VAL A 190 7.96 5.11 -8.64
C VAL A 190 9.28 5.87 -8.59
N ARG A 191 9.19 7.19 -8.43
CA ARG A 191 10.36 8.04 -8.19
C ARG A 191 10.58 8.18 -6.69
N LEU A 192 11.83 8.07 -6.26
CA LEU A 192 12.23 8.24 -4.86
C LEU A 192 13.03 9.54 -4.72
N CYS A 193 12.70 10.34 -3.72
CA CYS A 193 13.31 11.66 -3.51
C CYS A 193 13.66 11.83 -2.03
N ARG A 194 14.86 12.31 -1.66
CA ARG A 194 15.11 12.68 -0.26
C ARG A 194 14.48 14.04 0.07
N ARG A 195 13.81 14.15 1.22
CA ARG A 195 13.32 15.43 1.75
C ARG A 195 14.51 16.30 2.17
N VAL A 196 14.45 17.58 1.81
CA VAL A 196 15.36 18.61 2.34
C VAL A 196 14.67 19.21 3.56
N CYS A 197 15.14 18.89 4.77
CA CYS A 197 14.69 19.57 5.98
C CYS A 197 15.35 20.97 6.00
N HIS A 198 14.53 22.03 6.03
CA HIS A 198 14.98 23.41 6.32
C HIS A 198 14.90 23.67 7.82
#